data_AF-A0A971UWM9-F1
#
_entry.id   AF-A0A971UWM9-F1
#
_cell.length_a   1.000
_cell.length_b   1.000
_cell.length_c   1.000
_cell.angle_alpha   90.00
_cell.angle_beta   90.00
_cell.angle_gamma   90.00
#
_symmetry.space_group_name_H-M   'P 1'
#
loop_
_entity.id
_entity.type
_entity.pdbx_description
1 polymer ?
#
loop_
_entity_poly.entity_id
_entity_poly.type
_entity_poly.pdbx_seq_one_letter_code
_entity_poly.pdbx_strand_id
1 'polypeptide(L)'
;MEQRSRWRLIYCVMISAILISYVWCACIVNAEAEPSSGTVTVTYDGNGADTGSVPVDANAYTTGSRVQVMANTGSLAKDGFCFGG
;
A
#
# COMPACT_ATOMS: atom_id res chain seq x y z
N MET A 1 23.00 48.87 -34.54
CA MET A 1 22.43 48.67 -33.17
C MET A 1 21.63 47.37 -33.03
N GLU A 2 21.55 46.56 -34.08
CA GLU A 2 20.70 45.36 -34.16
C GLU A 2 21.25 44.11 -33.47
N GLN A 3 22.58 43.98 -33.40
CA GLN A 3 23.25 42.81 -32.80
C GLN A 3 22.94 42.67 -31.30
N ARG A 4 22.91 43.76 -30.53
CA ARG A 4 22.58 43.71 -29.08
C ARG A 4 21.12 43.30 -28.80
N SER A 5 20.21 43.56 -29.74
CA SER A 5 18.81 43.13 -29.61
C SER A 5 18.67 41.62 -29.85
N ARG A 6 19.42 41.08 -30.83
CA ARG A 6 19.41 39.66 -31.17
C ARG A 6 19.94 38.79 -30.04
N TRP A 7 21.03 39.18 -29.39
CA TRP A 7 21.60 38.44 -28.25
C TRP A 7 20.68 38.46 -27.01
N ARG A 8 19.98 39.57 -26.77
CA ARG A 8 18.99 39.67 -25.69
C ARG A 8 17.82 38.71 -25.91
N LEU A 9 17.30 38.62 -27.12
CA LEU A 9 16.22 37.70 -27.46
C LEU A 9 16.66 36.23 -27.35
N ILE A 10 17.87 35.90 -27.84
CA ILE A 10 18.43 34.55 -27.70
C ILE A 10 18.58 34.18 -26.23
N TYR A 11 19.08 35.09 -25.40
CA TYR A 11 19.29 34.86 -23.97
C TYR A 11 17.96 34.67 -23.22
N CYS A 12 16.93 35.44 -23.54
CA CYS A 12 15.58 35.27 -22.97
C CYS A 12 14.93 33.94 -23.37
N VAL A 13 15.12 33.49 -24.62
CA VAL A 13 14.60 32.20 -25.10
C VAL A 13 15.30 31.03 -24.41
N MET A 14 16.61 31.12 -24.18
CA MET A 14 17.36 30.08 -23.46
C MET A 14 16.99 30.02 -21.97
N ILE A 15 16.84 31.17 -21.31
CA ILE A 15 16.41 31.22 -19.89
C ILE A 15 14.98 30.68 -19.73
N SER A 16 14.06 31.07 -20.62
CA SER A 16 12.68 30.55 -20.56
C SER A 16 12.61 29.05 -20.86
N ALA A 17 13.39 28.53 -21.81
CA ALA A 17 13.46 27.09 -22.08
C ALA A 17 14.02 26.29 -20.89
N ILE A 18 15.04 26.82 -20.21
CA ILE A 18 15.59 26.21 -18.99
C ILE A 18 14.54 26.21 -17.87
N LEU A 19 13.85 27.33 -17.65
CA LEU A 19 12.80 27.43 -16.62
C LEU A 19 11.60 26.52 -16.92
N ILE A 20 11.16 26.42 -18.17
CA ILE A 20 10.06 25.52 -18.59
C ILE A 20 10.47 24.06 -18.37
N SER A 21 11.73 23.71 -18.64
CA SER A 21 12.26 22.37 -18.35
C SER A 21 12.27 22.07 -16.86
N TYR A 22 12.63 23.02 -16.00
CA TYR A 22 12.57 22.87 -14.54
C TYR A 22 11.14 22.75 -14.02
N VAL A 23 10.19 23.51 -14.58
CA VAL A 23 8.77 23.45 -14.18
C VAL A 23 8.11 22.15 -14.64
N TRP A 24 8.49 21.60 -15.80
CA TRP A 24 8.05 20.28 -16.27
C TRP A 24 8.73 19.12 -15.52
N CYS A 25 9.98 19.31 -15.10
CA CYS A 25 10.72 18.35 -14.28
C CYS A 25 10.13 18.23 -12.86
N ALA A 26 9.50 19.30 -12.35
CA ALA A 26 8.84 19.31 -11.04
C ALA A 26 7.46 18.62 -11.00
N CYS A 27 6.89 18.20 -12.14
CA CYS A 27 5.60 17.49 -12.16
C CYS A 27 5.72 15.96 -12.01
N ILE A 28 6.92 15.38 -12.09
CA ILE A 28 7.07 13.93 -12.35
C ILE A 28 7.52 13.08 -11.15
N VAL A 29 7.65 13.64 -9.95
CA VAL A 29 7.93 12.82 -8.76
C VAL A 29 7.10 13.21 -7.55
N ASN A 30 5.78 13.23 -7.74
CA ASN A 30 4.91 12.68 -6.69
C ASN A 30 4.73 11.19 -6.98
N ALA A 31 5.80 10.43 -6.74
CA ALA A 31 5.66 9.00 -6.46
C ALA A 31 5.18 8.88 -5.01
N GLU A 32 3.95 9.32 -4.76
CA GLU A 32 3.25 8.82 -3.60
C GLU A 32 3.03 7.33 -3.88
N ALA A 33 3.77 6.50 -3.15
CA ALA A 33 3.48 5.09 -3.13
C ALA A 33 2.02 4.96 -2.67
N GLU A 34 1.11 4.76 -3.61
CA GLU A 34 -0.27 4.41 -3.32
C GLU A 34 -0.22 3.28 -2.29
N PRO A 35 -0.88 3.42 -1.12
CA PRO A 35 -0.91 2.34 -0.15
C PRO A 35 -1.43 1.12 -0.89
N SER A 36 -0.62 0.07 -0.97
CA SER A 36 -1.02 -1.16 -1.62
C SER A 36 -2.29 -1.61 -0.90
N SER A 37 -3.42 -1.40 -1.56
CA SER A 37 -4.72 -1.86 -1.11
C SER A 37 -4.76 -3.37 -1.36
N GLY A 38 -3.85 -4.08 -0.71
CA GLY A 38 -3.75 -5.51 -0.72
C GLY A 38 -4.90 -6.07 0.10
N THR A 39 -5.58 -7.05 -0.47
CA THR A 39 -6.47 -7.89 0.30
C THR A 39 -5.65 -8.98 0.99
N VAL A 40 -5.87 -9.17 2.29
CA VAL A 40 -5.28 -10.22 3.11
C VAL A 40 -6.34 -11.21 3.56
N THR A 41 -5.93 -12.45 3.80
CA THR A 41 -6.81 -13.51 4.32
C THR A 41 -6.39 -13.86 5.74
N VAL A 42 -7.36 -14.27 6.54
CA VAL A 42 -7.12 -14.72 7.92
C VAL A 42 -7.12 -16.24 7.95
N THR A 43 -5.99 -16.81 8.35
CA THR A 43 -5.83 -18.26 8.51
C THR A 43 -5.68 -18.57 9.99
N TYR A 44 -6.50 -19.48 10.50
CA TYR A 44 -6.37 -19.99 11.86
C TYR A 44 -5.41 -21.19 11.86
N ASP A 45 -4.64 -21.34 12.93
CA ASP A 45 -3.77 -22.50 13.15
C ASP A 45 -4.38 -23.40 14.23
N GLY A 46 -4.37 -24.71 14.00
CA GLY A 46 -4.93 -25.68 14.95
C GLY A 46 -4.05 -25.92 16.18
N ASN A 47 -2.80 -25.45 16.16
CA ASN A 47 -1.81 -25.50 17.24
C ASN A 47 -1.67 -26.87 17.92
N GLY A 48 -1.72 -27.94 17.11
CA GLY A 48 -1.66 -29.31 17.60
C GLY A 48 -2.85 -29.71 18.49
N ALA A 49 -4.04 -29.24 18.16
CA ALA A 49 -5.29 -29.70 18.76
C ALA A 49 -5.46 -31.22 18.63
N ASP A 50 -6.02 -31.83 19.67
CA ASP A 50 -6.25 -33.28 19.74
C ASP A 50 -7.60 -33.65 19.12
N THR A 51 -8.56 -32.70 19.11
CA THR A 51 -9.90 -32.88 18.54
C THR A 51 -10.40 -31.60 17.86
N GLY A 52 -11.46 -31.77 17.05
CA GLY A 52 -12.13 -30.68 16.35
C GLY A 52 -11.51 -30.33 15.00
N SER A 53 -11.89 -29.17 14.47
CA SER A 53 -11.41 -28.66 13.18
C SER A 53 -11.06 -27.18 13.28
N VAL A 54 -10.08 -26.78 12.50
CA VAL A 54 -9.62 -25.40 12.44
C VAL A 54 -10.68 -24.55 11.74
N PRO A 55 -11.12 -23.41 12.31
CA PRO A 55 -12.04 -22.50 11.65
C PRO A 55 -11.44 -22.00 10.33
N VAL A 56 -12.26 -21.94 9.27
CA VAL A 56 -11.86 -21.39 7.98
C VAL A 56 -12.60 -20.09 7.74
N ASP A 57 -11.84 -19.00 7.53
CA ASP A 57 -12.40 -17.74 7.08
C ASP A 57 -12.24 -17.63 5.56
N ALA A 58 -13.36 -17.62 4.84
CA ALA A 58 -13.38 -17.49 3.39
C ALA A 58 -13.30 -16.02 2.92
N ASN A 59 -13.33 -15.05 3.84
CA ASN A 59 -13.35 -13.63 3.51
C ASN A 59 -11.94 -13.09 3.26
N ALA A 60 -11.86 -12.16 2.31
CA ALA A 60 -10.68 -11.35 2.06
C ALA A 60 -10.89 -9.95 2.65
N TYR A 61 -9.91 -9.46 3.40
CA TYR A 61 -9.97 -8.20 4.11
C TYR A 61 -9.01 -7.19 3.51
N THR A 62 -9.42 -5.94 3.39
CA THR A 62 -8.48 -4.88 3.00
C THR A 62 -7.62 -4.49 4.21
N THR A 63 -6.36 -4.16 3.94
CA THR A 63 -5.44 -3.64 4.98
C THR A 63 -6.07 -2.47 5.72
N GLY A 64 -6.14 -2.55 7.05
CA GLY A 64 -6.76 -1.54 7.92
C GLY A 64 -8.25 -1.75 8.24
N SER A 65 -8.90 -2.74 7.62
CA SER A 65 -10.27 -3.13 7.98
C SER A 65 -10.35 -3.85 9.32
N ARG A 66 -11.47 -3.69 10.01
CA ARG A 66 -11.78 -4.50 11.20
C ARG A 66 -12.18 -5.91 10.78
N VAL A 67 -11.51 -6.89 11.35
CA VAL A 67 -11.82 -8.32 11.20
C VAL A 67 -12.58 -8.78 12.43
N GLN A 68 -13.65 -9.55 12.25
CA GLN A 68 -14.28 -10.29 13.34
C GLN A 68 -13.59 -11.65 13.47
N VAL A 69 -13.01 -11.93 14.64
CA VAL A 69 -12.43 -13.24 14.93
C VAL A 69 -13.54 -14.28 14.93
N MET A 70 -13.34 -15.36 14.17
CA MET A 70 -14.30 -16.45 14.07
C MET A 70 -14.33 -17.22 15.39
N ALA A 71 -15.53 -17.58 15.84
CA ALA A 71 -15.69 -18.46 16.98
C ALA A 71 -15.11 -19.85 16.68
N ASN A 72 -14.93 -20.66 17.72
CA ASN A 72 -14.48 -22.05 17.60
C ASN A 72 -15.58 -22.95 17.01
N THR A 73 -15.96 -22.72 15.75
CA THR A 73 -17.03 -23.44 15.04
C THR A 73 -16.69 -24.92 14.85
N GLY A 74 -15.41 -25.26 14.72
CA GLY A 74 -14.94 -26.63 14.60
C GLY A 74 -14.73 -27.35 15.93
N SER A 75 -15.10 -26.75 17.08
CA SER A 75 -14.88 -27.35 18.42
C SER A 75 -13.43 -27.80 18.64
N LEU A 76 -12.46 -27.02 18.15
CA LEU A 76 -11.04 -27.23 18.31
C LEU A 76 -10.70 -27.28 19.81
N ALA A 77 -10.14 -28.39 20.27
CA ALA A 77 -9.78 -28.58 21.67
C ALA A 77 -8.45 -29.31 21.82
N LYS A 78 -7.74 -28.96 22.89
CA LYS A 78 -6.52 -29.62 23.32
C LYS A 78 -6.70 -30.13 24.74
N ASP A 79 -6.53 -31.43 24.93
CA ASP A 79 -6.83 -32.05 26.21
C ASP A 79 -5.89 -31.54 27.30
N GLY A 80 -6.47 -31.13 28.43
CA GLY A 80 -5.72 -30.54 29.55
C GLY A 80 -5.39 -29.05 29.39
N PHE A 81 -5.87 -28.38 28.35
CA PHE A 81 -5.67 -26.93 28.14
C PHE A 81 -7.02 -26.19 28.02
N CYS A 82 -7.01 -24.91 28.40
CA CYS A 82 -8.14 -24.00 28.19
C CYS A 82 -7.78 -22.96 27.14
N PHE A 83 -8.76 -22.58 26.32
CA PHE A 83 -8.58 -21.50 25.34
C PHE A 83 -8.37 -20.17 26.05
N GLY A 84 -7.31 -19.45 25.70
CA GLY A 84 -6.87 -18.22 26.38
C GLY A 84 -7.48 -16.92 25.86
N GLY A 85 -8.15 -16.95 24.70
CA GLY A 85 -8.62 -15.76 23.99
C GLY A 85 -7.91 -15.55 22.65
#